data_AF-A0A8T7L6Y5-F1
#
_entry.id   AF-A0A8T7L6Y5-F1
#
_cell.length_a   1.000
_cell.length_b   1.000
_cell.length_c   1.000
_cell.angle_alpha   90.00
_cell.angle_beta   90.00
_cell.angle_gamma   90.00
#
_symmetry.space_group_name_H-M   'P 1'
#
loop_
_entity.id
_entity.type
_entity.pdbx_description
1 polymer ?
#
loop_
_entity_poly.entity_id
_entity_poly.type
_entity_poly.pdbx_seq_one_letter_code
_entity_poly.pdbx_strand_id
1 'polypeptide(L)'
;MSDESEIQSLLHDLGSRYAIPRRKAINALVEVGAPAVPGLIAQLNDKNPEAQKAAVEALERIATPAALAAVAHWRDKMGDDASV
;
A
#
# COMPACT_ATOMS: atom_id res chain seq x y z
N MET A 1 -0.05 -21.33 -4.63
CA MET A 1 0.27 -20.96 -3.24
C MET A 1 1.60 -20.20 -3.11
N SER A 2 2.27 -19.85 -4.22
CA SER A 2 3.56 -19.15 -4.17
C SER A 2 3.41 -17.63 -4.23
N ASP A 3 2.45 -17.13 -5.02
CA ASP A 3 2.28 -15.68 -5.24
C ASP A 3 1.76 -14.94 -4.00
N GLU A 4 0.89 -15.57 -3.21
CA GLU A 4 0.29 -14.94 -2.03
C GLU A 4 1.31 -14.76 -0.89
N SER A 5 2.20 -15.74 -0.68
CA SER A 5 3.29 -15.61 0.30
C SER A 5 4.30 -14.55 -0.12
N GLU A 6 4.53 -14.39 -1.42
CA GLU A 6 5.40 -13.35 -1.95
C GLU A 6 4.79 -11.96 -1.75
N ILE A 7 3.49 -11.78 -2.05
CA ILE A 7 2.76 -10.55 -1.74
C ILE A 7 2.85 -10.21 -0.26
N GLN A 8 2.67 -11.17 0.65
CA GLN A 8 2.77 -10.93 2.10
C GLN A 8 4.17 -10.45 2.52
N SER A 9 5.24 -11.04 1.97
CA SER A 9 6.61 -10.59 2.25
C SER A 9 6.86 -9.17 1.72
N LEU A 10 6.37 -8.87 0.51
CA LEU A 10 6.51 -7.53 -0.07
C LEU A 10 5.73 -6.49 0.74
N LEU A 11 4.53 -6.84 1.22
CA LEU A 11 3.75 -5.96 2.10
C LEU A 11 4.48 -5.68 3.42
N HIS A 12 5.18 -6.66 3.98
CA HIS A 12 6.02 -6.46 5.16
C HIS A 12 7.17 -5.46 4.88
N ASP A 13 7.80 -5.56 3.71
CA ASP A 13 8.91 -4.69 3.31
C ASP A 13 8.49 -3.23 3.07
N LEU A 14 7.20 -2.95 2.86
CA LEU A 14 6.67 -1.57 2.80
C LEU A 14 6.92 -0.79 4.10
N GLY A 15 6.92 -1.48 5.24
CA GLY A 15 7.22 -0.90 6.55
C GLY A 15 8.71 -0.75 6.85
N SER A 16 9.60 -1.14 5.93
CA SER A 16 11.04 -1.08 6.17
C SER A 16 11.52 0.35 6.40
N ARG A 17 12.34 0.53 7.44
CA ARG A 17 13.08 1.79 7.71
C ARG A 17 14.04 2.17 6.59
N TYR A 18 14.43 1.20 5.74
CA TYR A 18 15.34 1.41 4.63
C TYR A 18 14.56 1.68 3.35
N ALA A 19 14.96 2.73 2.61
CA ALA A 19 14.27 3.13 1.39
C ALA A 19 14.40 2.09 0.26
N ILE A 20 15.50 1.32 0.21
CA ILE A 20 15.76 0.39 -0.89
C ILE A 20 14.79 -0.82 -0.88
N PRO A 21 14.64 -1.58 0.23
CA PRO A 21 13.65 -2.67 0.30
C PRO A 21 12.23 -2.18 0.04
N ARG A 22 11.86 -1.04 0.65
CA ARG A 22 10.54 -0.44 0.47
C ARG A 22 10.24 -0.10 -0.99
N ARG A 23 11.17 0.55 -1.71
CA ARG A 23 10.98 0.88 -3.13
C ARG A 23 10.87 -0.37 -4.00
N LYS A 24 11.66 -1.40 -3.71
CA LYS A 24 11.58 -2.69 -4.42
C LYS A 24 10.21 -3.34 -4.20
N ALA A 25 9.72 -3.34 -2.95
CA ALA A 25 8.40 -3.86 -2.62
C ALA A 25 7.28 -3.13 -3.35
N ILE A 26 7.30 -1.79 -3.39
CA ILE A 26 6.31 -1.00 -4.15
C ILE A 26 6.33 -1.43 -5.62
N ASN A 27 7.51 -1.48 -6.26
CA ASN A 27 7.61 -1.84 -7.67
C ASN A 27 7.08 -3.25 -7.95
N ALA A 28 7.47 -4.24 -7.14
CA ALA A 28 7.02 -5.61 -7.29
C ALA A 28 5.50 -5.74 -7.09
N LEU A 29 4.92 -5.07 -6.08
CA LEU A 29 3.47 -5.07 -5.86
C LEU A 29 2.70 -4.40 -6.99
N VAL A 30 3.27 -3.37 -7.63
CA VAL A 30 2.70 -2.73 -8.82
C VAL A 30 2.75 -3.68 -10.03
N GLU A 31 3.84 -4.44 -10.19
CA GLU A 31 3.95 -5.46 -11.23
C GLU A 31 2.97 -6.61 -11.02
N VAL A 32 2.71 -7.00 -9.76
CA VAL A 32 1.66 -7.97 -9.40
C VAL A 32 0.28 -7.42 -9.77
N GLY A 33 -0.01 -6.16 -9.49
CA GLY A 33 -1.24 -5.48 -9.90
C GLY A 33 -2.45 -5.80 -9.00
N ALA A 34 -3.59 -6.15 -9.60
CA ALA A 34 -4.86 -6.35 -8.89
C ALA A 34 -4.81 -7.32 -7.68
N PRO A 35 -4.06 -8.45 -7.71
CA PRO A 35 -3.94 -9.35 -6.56
C PRO A 35 -3.31 -8.71 -5.32
N ALA A 36 -2.48 -7.67 -5.48
CA ALA A 36 -1.85 -6.97 -4.36
C ALA A 36 -2.79 -5.98 -3.65
N VAL A 37 -3.89 -5.57 -4.32
CA VAL A 37 -4.79 -4.51 -3.85
C VAL A 37 -5.36 -4.78 -2.45
N PRO A 38 -5.91 -5.97 -2.11
CA PRO A 38 -6.46 -6.21 -0.78
C PRO A 38 -5.42 -6.05 0.35
N GLY A 39 -4.19 -6.51 0.11
CA GLY A 39 -3.11 -6.39 1.08
C GLY A 39 -2.61 -4.96 1.24
N LEU A 40 -2.55 -4.21 0.15
CA LEU A 40 -2.20 -2.78 0.17
C LEU A 40 -3.27 -1.95 0.90
N ILE A 41 -4.56 -2.28 0.74
CA ILE A 41 -5.65 -1.63 1.48
C ILE A 41 -5.50 -1.87 2.99
N ALA A 42 -5.07 -3.05 3.40
CA ALA A 42 -4.79 -3.32 4.82
C ALA A 42 -3.65 -2.42 5.34
N GLN A 43 -2.61 -2.21 4.53
CA GLN A 43 -1.46 -1.37 4.90
C GLN A 43 -1.79 0.14 5.01
N LEU A 44 -2.87 0.60 4.38
CA LEU A 44 -3.36 1.97 4.60
C LEU A 44 -3.75 2.24 6.07
N ASN A 45 -4.09 1.19 6.83
CA ASN A 45 -4.46 1.30 8.24
C ASN A 45 -3.32 0.86 9.18
N ASP A 46 -2.11 0.62 8.67
CA ASP A 46 -0.96 0.25 9.49
C ASP A 46 -0.51 1.42 10.37
N LYS A 47 0.11 1.14 11.51
CA LYS A 47 0.62 2.18 12.43
C LYS A 47 1.87 2.87 11.88
N ASN A 48 2.54 2.27 10.92
CA ASN A 48 3.76 2.78 10.33
C ASN A 48 3.45 3.79 9.21
N PRO A 49 3.80 5.08 9.37
CA PRO A 49 3.53 6.09 8.36
C PRO A 49 4.26 5.84 7.04
N GLU A 50 5.42 5.16 7.06
CA GLU A 50 6.13 4.79 5.83
C GLU A 50 5.39 3.68 5.08
N ALA A 51 4.81 2.72 5.80
CA ALA A 51 4.00 1.67 5.20
C ALA A 51 2.72 2.25 4.57
N GLN A 52 2.04 3.17 5.25
CA GLN A 52 0.87 3.87 4.72
C GLN A 52 1.19 4.62 3.43
N LYS A 53 2.24 5.45 3.43
CA LYS A 53 2.67 6.21 2.24
C LYS A 53 3.03 5.29 1.07
N ALA A 54 3.77 4.23 1.35
CA ALA A 54 4.16 3.26 0.33
C ALA A 54 2.96 2.49 -0.24
N ALA A 55 1.97 2.18 0.60
CA ALA A 55 0.73 1.57 0.18
C ALA A 55 -0.10 2.50 -0.71
N VAL A 56 -0.21 3.79 -0.37
CA VAL A 56 -0.85 4.80 -1.22
C VAL A 56 -0.15 4.88 -2.58
N GLU A 57 1.19 4.99 -2.59
CA GLU A 57 1.96 5.06 -3.84
C GLU A 57 1.73 3.83 -4.72
N ALA A 58 1.77 2.62 -4.15
CA ALA A 58 1.53 1.39 -4.88
C ALA A 58 0.09 1.34 -5.44
N LEU A 59 -0.92 1.70 -4.65
CA LEU A 59 -2.33 1.71 -5.07
C LEU A 59 -2.59 2.73 -6.19
N GLU A 60 -2.04 3.95 -6.09
CA GLU A 60 -2.15 4.97 -7.13
C GLU A 60 -1.50 4.50 -8.43
N ARG A 61 -0.37 3.78 -8.36
CA ARG A 61 0.31 3.21 -9.53
C ARG A 61 -0.41 2.01 -10.13
N ILE A 62 -1.04 1.17 -9.32
CA ILE A 62 -1.87 0.04 -9.79
C ILE A 62 -3.11 0.57 -10.52
N ALA A 63 -3.65 1.71 -10.10
CA ALA A 63 -4.71 2.46 -10.79
C ALA A 63 -5.99 1.67 -11.11
N THR A 64 -6.29 0.61 -10.37
CA THR A 64 -7.58 -0.09 -10.47
C THR A 64 -8.68 0.73 -9.78
N PRO A 65 -9.97 0.57 -10.17
CA PRO A 65 -11.06 1.28 -9.51
C PRO A 65 -11.10 1.05 -7.99
N ALA A 66 -10.82 -0.19 -7.55
CA ALA A 66 -10.73 -0.53 -6.14
C ALA A 66 -9.56 0.17 -5.43
N ALA A 67 -8.39 0.25 -6.08
CA ALA A 67 -7.22 0.90 -5.52
C ALA A 67 -7.42 2.42 -5.37
N LEU A 68 -7.95 3.07 -6.40
CA LEU A 68 -8.23 4.51 -6.38
C LEU A 68 -9.32 4.87 -5.36
N ALA A 69 -10.38 4.05 -5.26
CA ALA A 69 -11.43 4.23 -4.26
C ALA A 69 -10.87 4.10 -2.83
N ALA A 70 -9.98 3.15 -2.59
CA ALA A 70 -9.35 2.98 -1.29
C ALA A 70 -8.48 4.18 -0.90
N VAL A 71 -7.67 4.71 -1.83
CA VAL A 71 -6.84 5.89 -1.58
C VAL A 71 -7.69 7.14 -1.34
N ALA A 72 -8.76 7.34 -2.12
CA ALA A 72 -9.68 8.46 -1.93
C ALA A 72 -10.35 8.42 -0.55
N HIS A 73 -10.88 7.25 -0.16
CA HIS A 73 -11.50 7.06 1.15
C HIS A 73 -10.50 7.24 2.29
N TRP A 74 -9.28 6.73 2.16
CA TRP A 74 -8.24 6.94 3.18
C TRP A 74 -7.86 8.41 3.33
N ARG A 75 -7.75 9.15 2.22
CA ARG A 75 -7.42 10.58 2.22
C ARG A 75 -8.54 11.42 2.84
N ASP A 76 -9.80 11.09 2.57
CA ASP A 76 -10.98 11.71 3.18
C ASP A 76 -10.94 11.55 4.71
N LYS A 77 -10.75 10.32 5.18
CA LYS A 77 -10.62 10.00 6.62
C LYS A 77 -9.47 10.77 7.30
N MET A 78 -8.32 10.91 6.64
CA MET A 78 -7.16 11.64 7.18
C MET A 78 -7.33 13.16 7.13
N GLY A 79 -8.15 13.67 6.21
CA GLY A 79 -8.48 15.10 6.12
C GLY A 79 -9.44 15.57 7.21
N ASP A 80 -10.37 14.70 7.63
CA ASP A 80 -11.28 14.97 8.74
C ASP A 80 -10.56 15.01 10.11
N ASP A 81 -9.48 14.24 10.30
CA ASP A 81 -8.68 14.24 11.53
C ASP A 81 -7.79 15.49 11.68
N ALA A 82 -7.61 16.28 10.62
CA ALA A 82 -6.82 17.52 10.63
C ALA A 82 -7.62 18.76 11.06
N SER A 83 -8.89 18.61 11.46
CA SER A 83 -9.81 19.71 11.77
C SER A 83 -10.22 19.84 13.25
N VAL A 84 -9.51 19.22 14.21
CA VAL A 84 -9.78 19.38 15.65
C VAL A 84 -8.59 19.88 16.47
#